data_AF-V5HXE8-F1
#
_entry.id   AF-V5HXE8-F1
#
_cell.length_a   1.000
_cell.length_b   1.000
_cell.length_c   1.000
_cell.angle_alpha   90.00
_cell.angle_beta   90.00
_cell.angle_gamma   90.00
#
_symmetry.space_group_name_H-M   'P 1'
#
loop_
_entity.id
_entity.type
_entity.pdbx_description
1 polymer ?
#
loop_
_entity_poly.entity_id
_entity_poly.type
_entity_poly.pdbx_seq_one_letter_code
_entity_poly.pdbx_strand_id
1 'polypeptide(L)'
;AEEAAIALAVSHIARSGKKGTIVSDSQTAIRNYIRGRIAPAAFRILSSTPSWDTTIPIRLIWTPAHAELEGNEQAHELACELANQVDDQDCSFFPVPITSYRDILNYYKETRKTYPEPHPALGRHQATILRQIQTNTLPNPVLFSKIHPDLYAPTCHTCGGWATIKHILWQCPRAQKDS
;
A
#
# COMPACT_ATOMS: atom_id res chain seq x y z
N ALA A 1 -8.37 6.67 -17.46
CA ALA A 1 -7.20 6.84 -18.35
C ALA A 1 -6.45 5.51 -18.54
N GLU A 2 -6.10 4.83 -17.46
CA GLU A 2 -5.28 3.60 -17.45
C GLU A 2 -5.81 2.46 -18.33
N GLU A 3 -7.11 2.17 -18.30
CA GLU A 3 -7.69 1.14 -19.18
C GLU A 3 -7.51 1.47 -20.68
N ALA A 4 -7.55 2.74 -21.05
CA ALA A 4 -7.32 3.16 -22.44
C ALA A 4 -5.85 2.99 -22.85
N ALA A 5 -4.91 3.19 -21.91
CA ALA A 5 -3.50 2.91 -22.15
C ALA A 5 -3.24 1.41 -22.39
N ILE A 6 -3.86 0.54 -21.59
CA ILE A 6 -3.81 -0.91 -21.81
C ILE A 6 -4.39 -1.27 -23.19
N ALA A 7 -5.55 -0.72 -23.56
CA ALA A 7 -6.14 -0.95 -24.89
C ALA A 7 -5.21 -0.53 -26.05
N LEU A 8 -4.53 0.60 -25.89
CA LEU A 8 -3.61 1.12 -26.90
C LEU A 8 -2.36 0.25 -27.03
N ALA A 9 -1.80 -0.23 -25.91
CA ALA A 9 -0.69 -1.18 -25.90
C ALA A 9 -1.08 -2.51 -26.58
N VAL A 10 -2.28 -3.02 -26.31
CA VAL A 10 -2.83 -4.20 -27.01
C VAL A 10 -2.91 -3.94 -28.51
N SER A 11 -3.41 -2.78 -28.93
CA SER A 11 -3.51 -2.39 -30.35
C SER A 11 -2.16 -2.32 -31.04
N HIS A 12 -1.13 -1.84 -30.34
CA HIS A 12 0.23 -1.78 -30.84
C HIS A 12 0.85 -3.18 -31.02
N ILE A 13 0.69 -4.06 -30.03
CA ILE A 13 1.16 -5.45 -30.10
C ILE A 13 0.46 -6.21 -31.24
N ALA A 14 -0.85 -6.02 -31.37
CA ALA A 14 -1.66 -6.59 -32.44
C ALA A 14 -1.16 -6.18 -33.83
N ARG A 15 -0.81 -4.90 -34.04
CA ARG A 15 -0.22 -4.41 -35.31
C ARG A 15 1.20 -4.93 -35.54
N SER A 16 1.98 -5.11 -34.48
CA SER A 16 3.36 -5.59 -34.60
C SER A 16 3.46 -7.10 -34.87
N GLY A 17 2.40 -7.88 -34.64
CA GLY A 17 2.39 -9.33 -34.88
C GLY A 17 3.36 -10.13 -34.01
N LYS A 18 3.81 -9.58 -32.88
CA LYS A 18 4.78 -10.20 -31.96
C LYS A 18 4.13 -10.54 -30.62
N LYS A 19 4.70 -11.50 -29.89
CA LYS A 19 4.35 -11.74 -28.48
C LYS A 19 4.72 -10.51 -27.67
N GLY A 20 3.82 -10.08 -26.79
CA GLY A 20 4.00 -8.88 -25.97
C GLY A 20 3.56 -9.10 -24.53
N THR A 21 4.27 -8.43 -23.63
CA THR A 21 3.93 -8.37 -22.20
C THR A 21 3.60 -6.92 -21.88
N ILE A 22 2.40 -6.70 -21.34
CA ILE A 22 1.93 -5.40 -20.86
C ILE A 22 2.06 -5.41 -19.35
N VAL A 23 2.82 -4.47 -18.81
CA VAL A 23 2.97 -4.25 -17.38
C VAL A 23 2.17 -3.01 -17.02
N SER A 24 1.40 -3.07 -15.94
CA SER A 24 0.68 -1.91 -15.41
C SER A 24 0.65 -1.94 -13.90
N ASP A 25 0.72 -0.77 -13.29
CA ASP A 25 0.60 -0.56 -11.85
C ASP A 25 -0.85 -0.47 -11.35
N SER A 26 -1.77 -0.18 -12.27
CA SER A 26 -3.20 -0.10 -12.00
C SER A 26 -3.83 -1.46 -11.75
N GLN A 27 -3.96 -1.80 -10.47
CA GLN A 27 -4.61 -3.03 -10.04
C GLN A 27 -6.10 -3.06 -10.45
N THR A 28 -6.76 -1.92 -10.47
CA THR A 28 -8.17 -1.77 -10.82
C THR A 28 -8.37 -2.03 -12.32
N ALA A 29 -7.55 -1.42 -13.18
CA ALA A 29 -7.63 -1.62 -14.62
C ALA A 29 -7.36 -3.09 -14.99
N ILE A 30 -6.34 -3.73 -14.42
CA ILE A 30 -6.02 -5.14 -14.71
C ILE A 30 -7.16 -6.06 -14.29
N ARG A 31 -7.73 -5.88 -13.10
CA ARG A 31 -8.87 -6.69 -12.64
C ARG A 31 -10.09 -6.54 -13.54
N ASN A 32 -10.34 -5.32 -14.02
CA ASN A 32 -11.45 -5.02 -14.92
C ASN A 32 -11.29 -5.74 -16.27
N TYR A 33 -10.09 -5.72 -16.83
CA TYR A 33 -9.73 -6.48 -18.03
C TYR A 33 -9.89 -8.00 -17.86
N ILE A 34 -9.38 -8.57 -16.76
CA ILE A 34 -9.53 -10.01 -16.47
C ILE A 34 -11.00 -10.41 -16.33
N ARG A 35 -11.84 -9.52 -15.80
CA ARG A 35 -13.28 -9.73 -15.64
C ARG A 35 -14.10 -9.42 -16.90
N GLY A 36 -13.47 -8.97 -17.99
CA GLY A 36 -14.14 -8.57 -19.22
C GLY A 36 -14.99 -7.30 -19.10
N ARG A 37 -14.78 -6.49 -18.05
CA ARG A 37 -15.52 -5.23 -17.81
C ARG A 37 -14.59 -4.07 -18.11
N ILE A 38 -14.66 -3.53 -19.32
CA ILE A 38 -13.73 -2.50 -19.80
C ILE A 38 -14.50 -1.19 -20.04
N ALA A 39 -13.89 -0.04 -19.74
CA ALA A 39 -14.51 1.26 -19.99
C ALA A 39 -14.81 1.48 -21.48
N PRO A 40 -15.86 2.27 -21.82
CA PRO A 40 -16.25 2.52 -23.21
C PRO A 40 -15.13 3.09 -24.09
N ALA A 41 -14.24 3.90 -23.51
CA ALA A 41 -13.09 4.45 -24.25
C ALA A 41 -12.09 3.36 -24.66
N ALA A 42 -11.75 2.47 -23.76
CA ALA A 42 -10.85 1.35 -24.01
C ALA A 42 -11.48 0.31 -24.96
N PHE A 43 -12.79 0.07 -24.81
CA PHE A 43 -13.54 -0.80 -25.73
C PHE A 43 -13.51 -0.30 -27.18
N ARG A 44 -13.71 1.02 -27.41
CA ARG A 44 -13.63 1.61 -28.75
C ARG A 44 -12.25 1.44 -29.41
N ILE A 45 -11.18 1.51 -28.63
CA ILE A 45 -9.80 1.32 -29.13
C ILE A 45 -9.61 -0.15 -29.54
N LEU A 46 -10.05 -1.10 -28.71
CA LEU A 46 -9.97 -2.52 -29.00
C LEU A 46 -10.82 -2.90 -30.22
N SER A 47 -12.04 -2.37 -30.35
CA SER A 47 -12.91 -2.64 -31.50
C SER A 47 -12.39 -2.06 -32.82
N SER A 48 -11.56 -1.01 -32.75
CA SER A 48 -10.93 -0.37 -33.92
C SER A 48 -9.61 -1.04 -34.32
N THR A 49 -9.16 -2.04 -33.56
CA THR A 49 -7.91 -2.75 -33.81
C THR A 49 -8.16 -3.87 -34.83
N PRO A 50 -7.33 -4.00 -35.89
CA PRO A 50 -7.49 -5.06 -36.87
C PRO A 50 -7.42 -6.45 -36.21
N SER A 51 -8.12 -7.43 -36.79
CA SER A 51 -8.15 -8.81 -36.29
C SER A 51 -6.72 -9.35 -36.20
N TRP A 52 -6.25 -9.55 -34.97
CA TRP A 52 -4.95 -10.12 -34.68
C TRP A 52 -5.08 -11.60 -34.42
N ASP A 53 -4.00 -12.34 -34.66
CA ASP A 53 -4.00 -13.78 -34.45
C ASP A 53 -4.11 -14.08 -32.94
N THR A 54 -5.30 -14.49 -32.51
CA THR A 54 -5.65 -14.80 -31.11
C THR A 54 -4.75 -15.89 -30.51
N THR A 55 -3.97 -16.60 -31.34
CA THR A 55 -2.99 -17.59 -30.90
C THR A 55 -1.73 -16.98 -30.26
N ILE A 56 -1.49 -15.67 -30.38
CA ILE A 56 -0.35 -14.98 -29.77
C ILE A 56 -0.73 -14.46 -28.37
N PRO A 57 -0.41 -15.16 -27.26
CA PRO A 57 -0.87 -14.73 -25.94
C PRO A 57 -0.22 -13.39 -25.54
N ILE A 58 -1.06 -12.40 -25.24
CA ILE A 58 -0.64 -11.14 -24.60
C ILE A 58 -0.64 -11.36 -23.10
N ARG A 59 0.51 -11.16 -22.44
CA ARG A 59 0.63 -11.30 -20.98
C ARG A 59 0.36 -9.95 -20.31
N LEU A 60 -0.57 -9.91 -19.37
CA LEU A 60 -0.86 -8.72 -18.56
C LEU A 60 -0.35 -8.96 -17.14
N ILE A 61 0.60 -8.14 -16.68
CA ILE A 61 1.26 -8.29 -15.38
C ILE A 61 0.94 -7.07 -14.51
N TRP A 62 0.39 -7.32 -13.31
CA TRP A 62 0.24 -6.29 -12.30
C TRP A 62 1.53 -6.11 -11.54
N THR A 63 1.94 -4.86 -11.39
CA THR A 63 3.06 -4.44 -10.55
C THR A 63 2.56 -3.39 -9.56
N PRO A 64 3.16 -3.26 -8.38
CA PRO A 64 2.79 -2.15 -7.50
C PRO A 64 3.37 -0.84 -8.07
N ALA A 65 2.68 0.28 -7.84
CA ALA A 65 3.19 1.61 -8.17
C ALA A 65 4.51 1.87 -7.42
N HIS A 66 5.47 2.54 -8.08
CA HIS A 66 6.82 2.84 -7.58
C HIS A 66 7.72 1.62 -7.33
N ALA A 67 7.65 0.61 -8.22
CA ALA A 67 8.52 -0.58 -8.21
C ALA A 67 9.79 -0.44 -9.08
N GLU A 68 10.19 0.78 -9.45
CA GLU A 68 11.43 1.07 -10.22
C GLU A 68 11.55 0.24 -11.51
N LEU A 69 10.43 0.04 -12.21
CA LEU A 69 10.42 -0.56 -13.54
C LEU A 69 10.47 0.56 -14.56
N GLU A 70 11.63 0.73 -15.23
CA GLU A 70 11.92 1.78 -16.20
C GLU A 70 10.80 1.97 -17.25
N GLY A 71 10.11 0.90 -17.66
CA GLY A 71 8.97 0.98 -18.59
C GLY A 71 7.66 1.50 -17.98
N ASN A 72 7.40 1.26 -16.70
CA ASN A 72 6.29 1.88 -15.96
C ASN A 72 6.60 3.34 -15.65
N GLU A 73 7.86 3.64 -15.32
CA GLU A 73 8.33 5.01 -15.15
C GLU A 73 8.28 5.78 -16.47
N GLN A 74 8.67 5.22 -17.61
CA GLN A 74 8.49 5.87 -18.93
C GLN A 74 7.00 6.06 -19.28
N ALA A 75 6.12 5.13 -18.94
CA ALA A 75 4.68 5.29 -19.17
C ALA A 75 4.05 6.32 -18.21
N HIS A 76 4.52 6.33 -16.96
CA HIS A 76 4.14 7.32 -15.96
C HIS A 76 4.70 8.69 -16.33
N GLU A 77 5.95 8.79 -16.79
CA GLU A 77 6.60 9.97 -17.36
C GLU A 77 5.87 10.44 -18.60
N LEU A 78 5.45 9.61 -19.54
CA LEU A 78 4.66 10.08 -20.69
C LEU A 78 3.27 10.57 -20.27
N ALA A 79 2.64 9.91 -19.30
CA ALA A 79 1.35 10.35 -18.74
C ALA A 79 1.49 11.60 -17.87
N CYS A 80 2.61 11.72 -17.17
CA CYS A 80 3.02 12.85 -16.36
C CYS A 80 3.49 13.98 -17.25
N GLU A 81 4.28 13.83 -18.29
CA GLU A 81 4.71 14.86 -19.25
C GLU A 81 3.49 15.46 -19.96
N LEU A 82 2.47 14.63 -20.24
CA LEU A 82 1.16 15.11 -20.68
C LEU A 82 0.38 15.88 -19.58
N ALA A 83 0.64 15.60 -18.31
CA ALA A 83 0.02 16.23 -17.13
C ALA A 83 0.88 17.34 -16.47
N ASN A 84 2.17 17.40 -16.77
CA ASN A 84 3.30 18.10 -16.14
C ASN A 84 3.99 19.02 -17.16
N GLN A 85 3.22 19.58 -18.09
CA GLN A 85 3.35 21.02 -18.36
C GLN A 85 3.15 21.89 -17.09
N VAL A 86 3.35 21.36 -15.87
CA VAL A 86 2.88 21.89 -14.60
C VAL A 86 3.89 21.76 -13.45
N ASP A 87 4.88 20.85 -13.41
CA ASP A 87 6.07 21.02 -12.52
C ASP A 87 7.10 19.88 -12.65
N ASP A 88 8.38 20.23 -12.49
CA ASP A 88 9.59 19.39 -12.61
C ASP A 88 10.18 18.99 -11.23
N GLN A 89 10.73 17.76 -11.08
CA GLN A 89 12.08 17.53 -10.51
C GLN A 89 12.58 16.06 -10.50
N ASP A 90 13.91 15.94 -10.70
CA ASP A 90 14.83 14.80 -10.87
C ASP A 90 14.87 13.71 -9.78
N CYS A 91 15.17 12.45 -10.18
CA CYS A 91 15.52 11.33 -9.28
C CYS A 91 16.64 10.42 -9.86
N SER A 92 17.79 10.34 -9.18
CA SER A 92 18.94 9.53 -9.59
C SER A 92 19.47 8.60 -8.48
N PHE A 93 18.76 7.52 -8.12
CA PHE A 93 19.27 6.40 -7.29
C PHE A 93 18.28 5.20 -7.34
N PHE A 94 18.46 4.21 -8.22
CA PHE A 94 17.53 3.06 -8.29
C PHE A 94 18.15 1.73 -7.81
N PRO A 95 17.68 1.15 -6.68
CA PRO A 95 18.03 -0.19 -6.20
C PRO A 95 17.52 -1.37 -7.07
N VAL A 96 18.08 -2.56 -6.80
CA VAL A 96 17.84 -3.80 -7.58
C VAL A 96 16.36 -4.26 -7.49
N PRO A 97 15.67 -4.57 -8.61
CA PRO A 97 14.24 -4.92 -8.61
C PRO A 97 13.92 -6.23 -7.88
N ILE A 98 12.94 -6.18 -6.97
CA ILE A 98 12.41 -7.35 -6.25
C ILE A 98 11.27 -7.98 -7.07
N THR A 99 11.48 -9.18 -7.62
CA THR A 99 10.58 -9.77 -8.66
C THR A 99 9.61 -10.84 -8.14
N SER A 100 9.85 -11.40 -6.95
CA SER A 100 9.01 -12.44 -6.36
C SER A 100 7.89 -11.85 -5.52
N TYR A 101 6.67 -12.35 -5.67
CA TYR A 101 5.50 -11.90 -4.89
C TYR A 101 5.76 -11.92 -3.37
N ARG A 102 6.44 -12.98 -2.88
CA ARG A 102 6.80 -13.10 -1.47
C ARG A 102 7.73 -11.98 -1.03
N ASP A 103 8.69 -11.64 -1.87
CA ASP A 103 9.73 -10.68 -1.55
C ASP A 103 9.20 -9.24 -1.67
N ILE A 104 8.23 -9.00 -2.58
CA ILE A 104 7.47 -7.75 -2.64
C ILE A 104 6.66 -7.54 -1.35
N LEU A 105 5.93 -8.56 -0.89
CA LEU A 105 5.18 -8.47 0.37
C LEU A 105 6.11 -8.24 1.56
N ASN A 106 7.24 -8.95 1.61
CA ASN A 106 8.23 -8.75 2.66
C ASN A 106 8.81 -7.34 2.61
N TYR A 107 9.18 -6.84 1.44
CA TYR A 107 9.67 -5.46 1.26
C TYR A 107 8.68 -4.44 1.84
N TYR A 108 7.40 -4.52 1.48
CA TYR A 108 6.38 -3.61 2.01
C TYR A 108 6.11 -3.81 3.51
N LYS A 109 6.23 -5.04 4.00
CA LYS A 109 6.09 -5.34 5.43
C LYS A 109 7.25 -4.74 6.21
N GLU A 110 8.49 -4.92 5.76
CA GLU A 110 9.70 -4.40 6.40
C GLU A 110 9.75 -2.86 6.34
N THR A 111 9.42 -2.24 5.20
CA THR A 111 9.36 -0.77 5.11
C THR A 111 8.31 -0.14 6.03
N ARG A 112 7.22 -0.85 6.33
CA ARG A 112 6.18 -0.39 7.29
C ARG A 112 6.47 -0.76 8.73
N LYS A 113 7.47 -1.61 9.01
CA LYS A 113 7.84 -1.99 10.38
C LYS A 113 8.57 -0.84 11.04
N THR A 114 7.88 -0.15 11.94
CA THR A 114 8.47 0.95 12.73
C THR A 114 9.16 0.48 14.00
N TYR A 115 8.77 -0.68 14.55
CA TYR A 115 9.42 -1.26 15.74
C TYR A 115 9.89 -2.69 15.46
N PRO A 116 11.04 -3.11 16.04
CA PRO A 116 11.63 -4.42 15.83
C PRO A 116 10.70 -5.55 16.27
N GLU A 117 11.02 -6.77 15.86
CA GLU A 117 10.28 -7.96 16.30
C GLU A 117 10.39 -8.13 17.83
N PRO A 118 9.34 -8.67 18.49
CA PRO A 118 9.38 -8.91 19.92
C PRO A 118 10.50 -9.89 20.27
N HIS A 119 11.18 -9.64 21.40
CA HIS A 119 12.25 -10.52 21.88
C HIS A 119 11.74 -11.96 22.06
N PRO A 120 12.51 -13.00 21.68
CA PRO A 120 12.05 -14.40 21.69
C PRO A 120 11.65 -14.93 23.07
N ALA A 121 12.11 -14.29 24.15
CA ALA A 121 11.71 -14.63 25.52
C ALA A 121 10.29 -14.13 25.89
N LEU A 122 9.70 -13.22 25.11
CA LEU A 122 8.32 -12.74 25.33
C LEU A 122 7.33 -13.75 24.75
N GLY A 123 6.39 -14.19 25.57
CA GLY A 123 5.25 -14.96 25.09
C GLY A 123 4.38 -14.12 24.13
N ARG A 124 3.56 -14.79 23.29
CA ARG A 124 2.69 -14.11 22.31
C ARG A 124 1.85 -12.98 22.92
N HIS A 125 1.26 -13.23 24.09
CA HIS A 125 0.43 -12.24 24.78
C HIS A 125 1.24 -11.00 25.21
N GLN A 126 2.42 -11.20 25.79
CA GLN A 126 3.30 -10.11 26.21
C GLN A 126 3.83 -9.32 25.02
N ALA A 127 4.16 -9.99 23.92
CA ALA A 127 4.56 -9.35 22.66
C ALA A 127 3.45 -8.45 22.10
N THR A 128 2.19 -8.90 22.14
CA THR A 128 1.02 -8.10 21.75
C THR A 128 0.86 -6.87 22.64
N ILE A 129 0.92 -7.05 23.97
CA ILE A 129 0.84 -5.93 24.91
C ILE A 129 1.97 -4.93 24.66
N LEU A 130 3.20 -5.41 24.47
CA LEU A 130 4.34 -4.55 24.17
C LEU A 130 4.11 -3.73 22.89
N ARG A 131 3.57 -4.36 21.83
CA ARG A 131 3.23 -3.65 20.59
C ARG A 131 2.14 -2.59 20.80
N GLN A 132 1.15 -2.89 21.62
CA GLN A 132 0.09 -1.95 21.97
C GLN A 132 0.61 -0.77 22.79
N ILE A 133 1.54 -1.01 23.71
CA ILE A 133 2.23 0.06 24.46
C ILE A 133 3.07 0.91 23.51
N GLN A 134 3.88 0.29 22.64
CA GLN A 134 4.72 0.99 21.67
C GLN A 134 3.92 1.89 20.75
N THR A 135 2.75 1.42 20.29
CA THR A 135 1.86 2.20 19.41
C THR A 135 0.85 3.07 20.16
N ASN A 136 0.92 3.14 21.50
CA ASN A 136 0.00 3.89 22.35
C ASN A 136 -1.49 3.51 22.14
N THR A 137 -1.75 2.24 21.80
CA THR A 137 -3.10 1.68 21.55
C THR A 137 -3.59 0.76 22.65
N LEU A 138 -2.78 0.52 23.69
CA LEU A 138 -3.20 -0.29 24.84
C LEU A 138 -4.47 0.30 25.48
N PRO A 139 -5.49 -0.51 25.79
CA PRO A 139 -6.71 -0.04 26.42
C PRO A 139 -6.43 0.76 27.71
N ASN A 140 -6.96 1.97 27.79
CA ASN A 140 -6.79 2.86 28.93
C ASN A 140 -8.05 3.75 29.12
N PRO A 141 -8.29 4.32 30.32
CA PRO A 141 -9.51 5.06 30.59
C PRO A 141 -9.69 6.30 29.69
N VAL A 142 -8.60 6.96 29.30
CA VAL A 142 -8.66 8.08 28.35
C VAL A 142 -9.15 7.59 26.98
N LEU A 143 -8.61 6.47 26.48
CA LEU A 143 -9.06 5.89 25.22
C LEU A 143 -10.54 5.47 25.30
N PHE A 144 -10.95 4.82 26.38
CA PHE A 144 -12.34 4.41 26.54
C PHE A 144 -13.31 5.57 26.71
N SER A 145 -12.93 6.64 27.41
CA SER A 145 -13.75 7.85 27.53
C SER A 145 -14.04 8.52 26.17
N LYS A 146 -13.16 8.34 25.18
CA LYS A 146 -13.41 8.82 23.81
C LYS A 146 -14.42 7.97 23.05
N ILE A 147 -14.54 6.68 23.39
CA ILE A 147 -15.43 5.73 22.71
C ILE A 147 -16.80 5.71 23.40
N HIS A 148 -16.80 5.72 24.74
CA HIS A 148 -17.98 5.62 25.60
C HIS A 148 -17.85 6.63 26.77
N PRO A 149 -18.06 7.93 26.51
CA PRO A 149 -17.88 8.98 27.52
C PRO A 149 -18.82 8.85 28.73
N ASP A 150 -20.02 8.30 28.52
CA ASP A 150 -21.02 8.14 29.58
C ASP A 150 -20.68 7.02 30.58
N LEU A 151 -19.81 6.09 30.17
CA LEU A 151 -19.44 4.91 30.97
C LEU A 151 -18.04 5.03 31.59
N TYR A 152 -17.13 5.76 30.95
CA TYR A 152 -15.73 5.81 31.35
C TYR A 152 -15.25 7.24 31.56
N ALA A 153 -14.78 7.52 32.78
CA ALA A 153 -14.06 8.74 33.07
C ALA A 153 -12.59 8.66 32.58
N PRO A 154 -12.02 9.74 32.01
CA PRO A 154 -10.63 9.76 31.56
C PRO A 154 -9.60 9.85 32.70
N THR A 155 -10.06 9.84 33.95
CA THR A 155 -9.25 10.07 35.14
C THR A 155 -8.71 8.79 35.74
N CYS A 156 -7.55 8.87 36.37
CA CYS A 156 -6.88 7.76 37.01
C CYS A 156 -7.56 7.46 38.36
N HIS A 157 -7.93 6.21 38.59
CA HIS A 157 -8.58 5.81 39.85
C HIS A 157 -7.69 5.98 41.08
N THR A 158 -6.36 5.92 40.92
CA THR A 158 -5.45 6.06 42.05
C THR A 158 -5.20 7.50 42.40
N CYS A 159 -4.85 8.39 41.45
CA CYS A 159 -4.46 9.77 41.75
C CYS A 159 -5.38 10.87 41.20
N GLY A 160 -6.39 10.53 40.41
CA GLY A 160 -7.30 11.50 39.77
C GLY A 160 -6.73 12.20 38.53
N GLY A 161 -5.45 12.00 38.20
CA GLY A 161 -4.80 12.57 37.01
C GLY A 161 -5.28 11.98 35.68
N TRP A 162 -4.82 12.51 34.55
CA TRP A 162 -5.23 12.04 33.22
C TRP A 162 -4.67 10.65 32.90
N ALA A 163 -5.54 9.64 32.78
CA ALA A 163 -5.17 8.21 32.75
C ALA A 163 -4.69 7.71 31.39
N THR A 164 -3.66 8.34 30.83
CA THR A 164 -2.94 7.82 29.66
C THR A 164 -2.08 6.61 30.01
N ILE A 165 -1.67 5.83 29.01
CA ILE A 165 -0.71 4.72 29.20
C ILE A 165 0.56 5.22 29.89
N LYS A 166 1.10 6.37 29.46
CA LYS A 166 2.28 7.00 30.07
C LYS A 166 2.05 7.32 31.54
N HIS A 167 0.89 7.88 31.87
CA HIS A 167 0.54 8.18 33.25
C HIS A 167 0.47 6.93 34.12
N ILE A 168 -0.26 5.92 33.67
CA ILE A 168 -0.48 4.68 34.42
C ILE A 168 0.84 3.92 34.64
N LEU A 169 1.68 3.83 33.62
CA LEU A 169 2.93 3.07 33.70
C LEU A 169 4.07 3.81 34.40
N TRP A 170 4.20 5.13 34.19
CA TRP A 170 5.43 5.85 34.55
C TRP A 170 5.24 7.10 35.39
N GLN A 171 4.10 7.80 35.31
CA GLN A 171 3.95 9.13 35.91
C GLN A 171 2.98 9.19 37.08
N CYS A 172 2.34 8.08 37.44
CA CYS A 172 1.37 8.09 38.52
C CYS A 172 2.07 8.23 39.88
N PRO A 173 1.87 9.34 40.61
CA PRO A 173 2.58 9.63 41.86
C PRO A 173 2.18 8.70 43.01
N ARG A 174 1.01 8.05 42.92
CA ARG A 174 0.55 7.07 43.91
C ARG A 174 1.05 5.66 43.61
N ALA A 175 1.27 5.30 42.33
CA ALA A 175 1.83 4.00 41.97
C ALA A 175 3.32 3.87 42.33
N GLN A 176 4.06 4.98 42.30
CA GLN A 176 5.49 5.02 42.64
C GLN A 176 5.78 4.96 44.15
N LYS A 177 4.78 5.15 45.03
CA LYS A 177 4.98 5.13 46.49
C LYS A 177 4.99 3.72 47.07
N ASP A 178 4.52 2.73 46.32
CA ASP A 178 4.35 1.35 46.78
C ASP A 178 5.40 0.40 46.17
N SER A 179 6.48 0.93 45.58
CA SER A 179 7.62 0.19 45.00
C SER A 179 8.89 0.43 45.81
#